data_AF-A0A075MR58-F1
#
_entry.id   AF-A0A075MR58-F1
#
_cell.length_a   1.000
_cell.length_b   1.000
_cell.length_c   1.000
_cell.angle_alpha   90.00
_cell.angle_beta   90.00
_cell.angle_gamma   90.00
#
_symmetry.space_group_name_H-M   'P 1'
#
loop_
_entity.id
_entity.type
_entity.pdbx_description
1 polymer ?
#
loop_
_entity_poly.entity_id
_entity_poly.type
_entity_poly.pdbx_seq_one_letter_code
_entity_poly.pdbx_strand_id
1 'polypeptide(L)'
;MITGVLATSIRLPSTEEVRKLDISDLAIASALSDALRDRMREYVAIDPFTVVDPFDGDHTYSAVIDKENPNRVVAIIVNKRDSLPQLPWSTIMGERLAKIQMTKEEAKALKHEMMPKEWGNFYPYRRNGRVAGYFMFAFQVCGQR
;
A
#
# COMPACT_ATOMS: atom_id res chain seq x y z
N MET A 1 -4.87 27.02 26.17
CA MET A 1 -5.75 25.99 25.57
C MET A 1 -4.85 24.90 25.03
N ILE A 2 -4.84 23.73 25.66
CA ILE A 2 -4.09 22.57 25.17
C ILE A 2 -5.06 21.85 24.24
N THR A 3 -4.88 22.01 22.94
CA THR A 3 -5.60 21.23 21.94
C THR A 3 -5.08 19.80 22.07
N GLY A 4 -5.85 18.95 22.75
CA GLY A 4 -5.58 17.52 22.84
C GLY A 4 -5.65 16.96 21.42
N VAL A 5 -4.49 16.74 20.81
CA VAL A 5 -4.38 15.87 19.64
C VAL A 5 -4.75 14.49 20.15
N LEU A 6 -5.97 14.03 19.84
CA LEU A 6 -6.33 12.63 19.95
C LEU A 6 -5.26 11.86 19.17
N ALA A 7 -4.36 11.19 19.88
CA ALA A 7 -3.45 10.24 19.27
C ALA A 7 -4.32 9.09 18.74
N THR A 8 -4.83 9.25 17.52
CA THR A 8 -5.44 8.16 16.77
C THR A 8 -4.36 7.12 16.60
N SER A 9 -4.45 6.05 17.39
CA SER A 9 -3.59 4.89 17.23
C SER A 9 -3.72 4.42 15.79
N ILE A 10 -2.65 4.60 15.03
CA ILE A 10 -2.54 4.20 13.63
C ILE A 10 -2.73 2.68 13.59
N ARG A 11 -3.90 2.23 13.12
CA ARG A 11 -4.27 0.82 13.00
C ARG A 11 -4.65 0.49 11.56
N LEU A 12 -4.68 -0.80 11.25
CA LEU A 12 -5.22 -1.26 9.98
C LEU A 12 -6.73 -0.93 9.95
N PRO A 13 -7.24 -0.31 8.87
CA PRO A 13 -8.67 -0.08 8.73
C PRO A 13 -9.40 -1.38 8.40
N SER A 14 -10.63 -1.48 8.88
CA SER A 14 -11.54 -2.56 8.49
C SER A 14 -12.04 -2.35 7.06
N THR A 15 -12.51 -3.42 6.42
CA THR A 15 -13.12 -3.33 5.08
C THR A 15 -14.37 -2.44 5.07
N GLU A 16 -15.15 -2.42 6.15
CA GLU A 16 -16.31 -1.53 6.28
C GLU A 16 -15.90 -0.05 6.33
N GLU A 17 -14.80 0.28 6.99
CA GLU A 17 -14.26 1.65 7.05
C GLU A 17 -13.74 2.11 5.68
N VAL A 18 -13.08 1.22 4.95
CA VAL A 18 -12.63 1.49 3.57
C VAL A 18 -13.83 1.68 2.62
N ARG A 19 -14.90 0.90 2.80
CA ARG A 19 -16.13 1.04 1.98
C ARG A 19 -16.83 2.38 2.15
N LYS A 20 -16.66 3.02 3.31
CA LYS A 20 -17.29 4.32 3.64
C LYS A 20 -16.51 5.53 3.11
N LEU A 21 -15.35 5.32 2.50
CA LEU A 21 -14.56 6.41 1.92
C LEU A 21 -15.33 7.08 0.78
N ASP A 22 -15.29 8.42 0.75
CA ASP A 22 -15.90 9.19 -0.31
C ASP A 22 -14.93 9.40 -1.49
N ILE A 23 -15.41 10.08 -2.54
CA ILE A 23 -14.61 10.37 -3.74
C ILE A 23 -13.37 11.23 -3.41
N SER A 24 -13.48 12.15 -2.44
CA SER A 24 -12.38 13.02 -2.03
C SER A 24 -11.28 12.20 -1.33
N ASP A 25 -11.68 11.28 -0.46
CA ASP A 25 -10.77 10.34 0.19
C ASP A 25 -10.04 9.47 -0.81
N LEU A 26 -10.75 8.94 -1.82
CA LEU A 26 -10.16 8.14 -2.90
C LEU A 26 -9.19 8.97 -3.75
N ALA A 27 -9.52 10.22 -4.07
CA ALA A 27 -8.65 11.11 -4.82
C ALA A 27 -7.36 11.43 -4.04
N ILE A 28 -7.46 11.67 -2.73
CA ILE A 28 -6.30 11.88 -1.87
C ILE A 28 -5.45 10.61 -1.79
N ALA A 29 -6.06 9.44 -1.57
CA ALA A 29 -5.34 8.16 -1.55
C ALA A 29 -4.63 7.90 -2.87
N SER A 30 -5.27 8.18 -4.01
CA SER A 30 -4.69 8.10 -5.36
C SER A 30 -3.45 8.98 -5.50
N ALA A 31 -3.57 10.27 -5.17
CA ALA A 31 -2.46 11.23 -5.27
C ALA A 31 -1.29 10.85 -4.35
N LEU A 32 -1.57 10.41 -3.13
CA LEU A 32 -0.54 9.90 -2.20
C LEU A 32 0.14 8.63 -2.75
N SER A 33 -0.63 7.78 -3.43
CA SER A 33 -0.15 6.53 -4.00
C SER A 33 0.78 6.76 -5.18
N ASP A 34 0.46 7.71 -6.05
CA ASP A 34 1.30 8.11 -7.16
C ASP A 34 2.63 8.73 -6.65
N ALA A 35 2.55 9.63 -5.68
CA ALA A 35 3.73 10.20 -5.03
C ALA A 35 4.59 9.14 -4.33
N LEU A 36 3.97 8.13 -3.71
CA LEU A 36 4.68 7.00 -3.11
C LEU A 36 5.40 6.17 -4.18
N ARG A 37 4.74 5.86 -5.30
CA ARG A 37 5.34 5.13 -6.43
C ARG A 37 6.60 5.83 -6.93
N ASP A 38 6.54 7.15 -7.10
CA ASP A 38 7.68 7.93 -7.59
C ASP A 38 8.86 7.92 -6.61
N ARG A 39 8.61 8.10 -5.31
CA ARG A 39 9.65 7.96 -4.29
C ARG A 39 10.25 6.55 -4.27
N MET A 40 9.42 5.52 -4.41
CA MET A 40 9.89 4.13 -4.43
C MET A 40 10.83 3.84 -5.60
N ARG A 41 10.60 4.46 -6.78
CA ARG A 41 11.44 4.28 -7.98
C ARG A 41 12.89 4.71 -7.78
N GLU A 42 13.18 5.56 -6.80
CA GLU A 42 14.55 5.93 -6.43
C GLU A 42 15.33 4.77 -5.77
N TYR A 43 14.62 3.79 -5.19
CA TYR A 43 15.22 2.72 -4.39
C TYR A 43 15.06 1.32 -5.01
N VAL A 44 14.03 1.11 -5.83
CA VAL A 44 13.73 -0.17 -6.48
C VAL A 44 13.24 0.06 -7.91
N ALA A 45 13.48 -0.92 -8.79
CA ALA A 45 12.88 -0.91 -10.11
C ALA A 45 11.46 -1.48 -10.02
N ILE A 46 10.45 -0.71 -10.42
CA ILE A 46 9.05 -1.18 -10.48
C ILE A 46 8.75 -1.57 -11.93
N ASP A 47 8.37 -2.83 -12.14
CA ASP A 47 8.02 -3.32 -13.48
C ASP A 47 6.76 -2.59 -13.99
N PRO A 48 6.65 -2.28 -15.29
CA PRO A 48 5.55 -1.49 -15.84
C PRO A 48 4.25 -2.31 -16.03
N PHE A 49 4.31 -3.62 -15.81
CA PHE A 49 3.19 -4.54 -15.96
C PHE A 49 2.78 -5.10 -14.60
N THR A 50 1.50 -5.43 -14.49
CA THR A 50 0.92 -6.06 -13.31
C THR A 50 0.84 -7.58 -13.48
N VAL A 51 0.82 -8.30 -12.36
CA VAL A 51 0.74 -9.77 -12.33
C VAL A 51 -0.54 -10.25 -11.64
N VAL A 52 -0.72 -11.57 -11.59
CA VAL A 52 -1.70 -12.24 -10.72
C VAL A 52 -1.42 -11.90 -9.26
N ASP A 53 -2.45 -11.93 -8.43
CA ASP A 53 -2.31 -11.58 -7.02
C ASP A 53 -1.26 -12.47 -6.31
N PRO A 54 -0.22 -11.89 -5.68
CA PRO A 54 0.90 -12.63 -5.10
C PRO A 54 0.57 -13.15 -3.68
N PHE A 55 -0.61 -13.72 -3.49
CA PHE A 55 -1.02 -14.31 -2.21
C PHE A 55 -0.61 -15.77 -2.07
N ASP A 56 -0.20 -16.42 -3.16
CA ASP A 56 0.34 -17.78 -3.11
C ASP A 56 1.84 -17.72 -2.77
N GLY A 57 2.21 -18.35 -1.65
CA GLY A 57 3.58 -18.36 -1.16
C GLY A 57 3.77 -17.78 0.25
N ASP A 58 5.02 -17.84 0.71
CA ASP A 58 5.43 -17.38 2.03
C ASP A 58 5.98 -15.94 1.96
N HIS A 59 5.07 -14.98 2.09
CA HIS A 59 5.34 -13.54 1.97
C HIS A 59 5.04 -12.81 3.28
N THR A 60 5.55 -11.58 3.40
CA THR A 60 5.12 -10.63 4.42
C THR A 60 4.23 -9.57 3.78
N TYR A 61 3.16 -9.17 4.49
CA TYR A 61 2.14 -8.27 3.97
C TYR A 61 2.10 -6.99 4.81
N SER A 62 1.95 -5.84 4.16
CA SER A 62 1.77 -4.58 4.85
C SER A 62 0.93 -3.60 4.07
N ALA A 63 0.20 -2.74 4.76
CA ALA A 63 -0.48 -1.59 4.16
C ALA A 63 0.34 -0.34 4.40
N VAL A 64 0.27 0.57 3.44
CA VAL A 64 0.64 1.97 3.63
C VAL A 64 -0.64 2.78 3.74
N ILE A 65 -0.77 3.56 4.80
CA ILE A 65 -1.96 4.38 5.08
C ILE A 65 -1.60 5.85 5.29
N ASP A 66 -2.56 6.73 5.06
CA ASP A 66 -2.47 8.17 5.38
C ASP A 66 -2.63 8.37 6.90
N LYS A 67 -1.69 9.07 7.54
CA LYS A 67 -1.79 9.38 8.98
C LYS A 67 -2.88 10.41 9.27
N GLU A 68 -3.24 11.25 8.29
CA GLU A 68 -4.32 12.23 8.46
C GLU A 68 -5.70 11.57 8.45
N ASN A 69 -5.85 10.45 7.74
CA ASN A 69 -7.04 9.60 7.76
C ASN A 69 -6.63 8.13 7.58
N PRO A 70 -6.47 7.36 8.68
CA PRO A 70 -6.03 5.96 8.64
C PRO A 70 -6.91 5.01 7.82
N ASN A 71 -8.13 5.42 7.47
CA ASN A 71 -9.01 4.63 6.59
C ASN A 71 -8.55 4.69 5.12
N ARG A 72 -7.78 5.72 4.74
CA ARG A 72 -7.21 5.84 3.39
C ARG A 72 -6.00 4.92 3.24
N VAL A 73 -6.23 3.78 2.60
CA VAL A 73 -5.15 2.89 2.19
C VAL A 73 -4.53 3.40 0.89
N VAL A 74 -3.23 3.66 0.94
CA VAL A 74 -2.45 4.24 -0.15
C VAL A 74 -1.80 3.13 -1.00
N ALA A 75 -1.35 2.05 -0.37
CA ALA A 75 -0.79 0.90 -1.06
C ALA A 75 -0.84 -0.38 -0.22
N ILE A 76 -0.81 -1.53 -0.88
CA ILE A 76 -0.50 -2.82 -0.26
C ILE A 76 0.86 -3.28 -0.78
N ILE A 77 1.73 -3.72 0.14
CA ILE A 77 3.07 -4.21 -0.14
C ILE A 77 3.13 -5.69 0.23
N VAL A 78 3.57 -6.51 -0.72
CA VAL A 78 3.83 -7.94 -0.53
C VAL A 78 5.30 -8.20 -0.76
N ASN A 79 6.06 -8.55 0.27
CA ASN A 79 7.49 -8.85 0.13
C ASN A 79 7.74 -10.34 0.22
N LYS A 80 8.61 -10.85 -0.64
CA LYS A 80 9.09 -12.22 -0.51
C LYS A 80 10.04 -12.31 0.69
N ARG A 81 9.84 -13.30 1.57
CA ARG A 81 10.62 -13.42 2.82
C ARG A 81 12.12 -13.61 2.58
N ASP A 82 12.46 -14.36 1.53
CA ASP A 82 13.83 -14.61 1.11
C ASP A 82 14.55 -13.37 0.52
N SER A 83 13.81 -12.30 0.24
CA SER A 83 14.27 -11.15 -0.52
C SER A 83 13.89 -9.81 0.11
N LEU A 84 13.66 -9.76 1.43
CA LEU A 84 13.26 -8.54 2.15
C LEU A 84 14.28 -7.40 1.92
N PRO A 85 13.93 -6.39 1.12
CA PRO A 85 14.86 -5.32 0.82
C PRO A 85 14.99 -4.42 2.06
N GLN A 86 16.23 -4.15 2.48
CA GLN A 86 16.51 -3.13 3.50
C GLN A 86 16.30 -1.75 2.85
N LEU A 87 15.09 -1.22 2.98
CA LEU A 87 14.69 0.08 2.43
C LEU A 87 14.59 1.12 3.55
N PRO A 88 14.97 2.39 3.28
CA PRO A 88 14.82 3.48 4.25
C PRO A 88 13.35 3.90 4.35
N TRP A 89 12.52 3.03 4.94
CA TRP A 89 11.07 3.19 4.97
C TRP A 89 10.64 4.51 5.62
N SER A 90 11.35 4.99 6.65
CA SER A 90 11.07 6.30 7.25
C SER A 90 11.17 7.44 6.24
N THR A 91 12.21 7.42 5.40
CA THR A 91 12.42 8.43 4.35
C THR A 91 11.38 8.31 3.25
N ILE A 92 11.08 7.09 2.80
CA ILE A 92 10.10 6.83 1.74
C ILE A 92 8.68 7.26 2.17
N MET A 93 8.28 6.87 3.40
CA MET A 93 6.96 7.18 3.94
C MET A 93 6.80 8.67 4.26
N GLY A 94 7.90 9.33 4.64
CA GLY A 94 7.89 10.72 5.11
C GLY A 94 7.00 10.89 6.35
N GLU A 95 6.55 12.13 6.58
CA GLU A 95 5.76 12.46 7.75
C GLU A 95 4.31 11.96 7.65
N ARG A 96 3.75 11.89 6.44
CA ARG A 96 2.32 11.65 6.21
C ARG A 96 1.92 10.18 6.10
N LEU A 97 2.83 9.27 5.72
CA LEU A 97 2.47 7.87 5.53
C LEU A 97 2.95 7.00 6.68
N ALA A 98 2.18 5.96 7.00
CA ALA A 98 2.56 4.92 7.94
C ALA A 98 2.44 3.55 7.29
N LYS A 99 3.38 2.65 7.61
CA LYS A 99 3.40 1.28 7.12
C LYS A 99 3.02 0.33 8.26
N ILE A 100 1.91 -0.39 8.11
CA ILE A 100 1.39 -1.34 9.11
C ILE A 100 1.55 -2.76 8.60
N GLN A 101 2.10 -3.66 9.42
CA GLN A 101 2.15 -5.09 9.11
C GLN A 101 0.75 -5.71 9.23
N MET A 102 0.46 -6.68 8.38
CA MET A 102 -0.81 -7.41 8.42
C MET A 102 -0.62 -8.89 8.05
N THR A 103 -1.64 -9.68 8.32
CA THR A 103 -1.76 -11.08 7.88
C THR A 103 -2.10 -11.17 6.40
N LYS A 104 -1.95 -12.37 5.83
CA LYS A 104 -2.34 -12.66 4.44
C LYS A 104 -3.84 -12.49 4.24
N GLU A 105 -4.63 -12.90 5.22
CA GLU A 105 -6.09 -12.88 5.21
C GLU A 105 -6.61 -11.43 5.24
N GLU A 106 -6.03 -10.58 6.08
CA GLU A 106 -6.30 -9.13 6.09
C GLU A 106 -5.94 -8.48 4.75
N ALA A 107 -4.78 -8.82 4.18
CA ALA A 107 -4.35 -8.28 2.89
C ALA A 107 -5.30 -8.66 1.76
N LYS A 108 -5.78 -9.91 1.75
CA LYS A 108 -6.79 -10.40 0.79
C LYS A 108 -8.12 -9.65 0.94
N ALA A 109 -8.62 -9.53 2.17
CA ALA A 109 -9.87 -8.84 2.43
C ALA A 109 -9.81 -7.37 2.02
N LEU A 110 -8.73 -6.68 2.39
CA LEU A 110 -8.49 -5.28 2.05
C LEU A 110 -8.36 -5.08 0.54
N LYS A 111 -7.56 -5.93 -0.12
CA LYS A 111 -7.41 -5.91 -1.56
C LYS A 111 -8.74 -6.13 -2.26
N HIS A 112 -9.57 -7.08 -1.81
CA HIS A 112 -10.85 -7.37 -2.44
C HIS A 112 -11.82 -6.19 -2.34
N GLU A 113 -11.84 -5.51 -1.20
CA GLU A 113 -12.67 -4.31 -1.01
C GLU A 113 -12.20 -3.15 -1.91
N MET A 114 -10.89 -2.89 -1.98
CA MET A 114 -10.35 -1.80 -2.78
C MET A 114 -10.39 -2.08 -4.29
N MET A 115 -10.07 -3.31 -4.68
CA MET A 115 -9.88 -3.74 -6.06
C MET A 115 -10.34 -5.20 -6.22
N PRO A 116 -11.63 -5.43 -6.49
CA PRO A 116 -12.20 -6.78 -6.48
C PRO A 116 -11.68 -7.71 -7.61
N LYS A 117 -10.98 -7.17 -8.61
CA LYS A 117 -10.43 -7.93 -9.75
C LYS A 117 -9.34 -8.89 -9.30
N GLU A 118 -9.38 -10.15 -9.71
CA GLU A 118 -8.41 -11.19 -9.29
C GLU A 118 -6.99 -11.06 -9.88
N TRP A 119 -6.82 -10.20 -10.90
CA TRP A 119 -5.54 -9.97 -11.55
C TRP A 119 -5.42 -8.50 -11.96
N GLY A 120 -4.18 -8.06 -12.21
CA GLY A 120 -3.94 -6.74 -12.78
C GLY A 120 -3.74 -5.61 -11.77
N ASN A 121 -3.53 -5.94 -10.49
CA ASN A 121 -3.41 -4.94 -9.43
C ASN A 121 -1.99 -4.81 -8.86
N PHE A 122 -1.16 -5.86 -8.97
CA PHE A 122 0.16 -5.89 -8.33
C PHE A 122 1.29 -5.70 -9.33
N TYR A 123 2.09 -4.65 -9.15
CA TYR A 123 3.33 -4.41 -9.88
C TYR A 123 4.50 -5.10 -9.17
N PRO A 124 5.23 -6.01 -9.84
CA PRO A 124 6.49 -6.51 -9.32
C PRO A 124 7.48 -5.36 -9.10
N TYR A 125 8.23 -5.41 -8.01
CA TYR A 125 9.40 -4.57 -7.85
C TYR A 125 10.65 -5.42 -7.65
N ARG A 126 11.76 -4.92 -8.19
CA ARG A 126 13.03 -5.61 -8.26
C ARG A 126 14.10 -4.85 -7.50
N ARG A 127 14.99 -5.62 -6.88
CA ARG A 127 16.25 -5.14 -6.32
C ARG A 127 17.35 -6.06 -6.79
N ASN A 128 18.44 -5.49 -7.30
CA ASN A 128 19.57 -6.25 -7.85
C ASN A 128 19.14 -7.30 -8.91
N GLY A 129 18.21 -6.92 -9.79
CA GLY A 129 17.69 -7.77 -10.88
C GLY A 129 16.69 -8.86 -10.48
N ARG A 130 16.47 -9.10 -9.18
CA ARG A 130 15.52 -10.11 -8.67
C ARG A 130 14.23 -9.46 -8.19
N VAL A 131 13.11 -10.14 -8.42
CA VAL A 131 11.81 -9.72 -7.87
C VAL A 131 11.83 -9.89 -6.35
N ALA A 132 11.82 -8.78 -5.63
CA ALA A 132 11.86 -8.74 -4.18
C ALA A 132 10.45 -8.69 -3.56
N GLY A 133 9.47 -8.23 -4.32
CA GLY A 133 8.08 -8.19 -3.90
C GLY A 133 7.18 -7.52 -4.92
N TYR A 134 6.03 -7.05 -4.44
CA TYR A 134 4.97 -6.49 -5.24
C TYR A 134 4.29 -5.31 -4.53
N PHE A 135 3.85 -4.34 -5.31
CA PHE A 135 3.04 -3.21 -4.86
C PHE A 135 1.67 -3.22 -5.54
N MET A 136 0.61 -3.01 -4.77
CA MET A 136 -0.68 -2.56 -5.27
C MET A 136 -0.89 -1.13 -4.82
N PHE A 137 -1.28 -0.24 -5.72
CA PHE A 137 -1.36 1.20 -5.48
C PHE A 137 -2.79 1.71 -5.62
N ALA A 138 -3.26 2.51 -4.67
CA ALA A 138 -4.62 3.06 -4.65
C ALA A 138 -4.98 3.88 -5.90
N PHE A 139 -4.01 4.44 -6.64
CA PHE A 139 -4.31 5.18 -7.88
C PHE A 139 -5.04 4.32 -8.94
N GLN A 140 -4.89 2.99 -8.87
CA GLN A 140 -5.55 2.07 -9.77
C GLN A 140 -7.07 2.03 -9.54
N VAL A 141 -7.55 2.41 -8.34
CA VAL A 141 -9.00 2.55 -8.03
C VAL A 141 -9.63 3.65 -8.88
N CYS A 142 -8.91 4.76 -9.08
CA CYS A 142 -9.37 5.90 -9.87
C CYS A 142 -9.18 5.71 -11.39
N GLY A 143 -8.73 4.54 -11.85
CA GLY A 143 -8.49 4.26 -13.27
C GLY A 143 -7.28 4.99 -13.87
N GLN A 144 -6.44 5.63 -13.04
CA GLN A 144 -5.19 6.23 -13.48
C GLN A 144 -4.18 5.10 -13.75
N ARG A 145 -3.62 5.08 -14.96
CA ARG A 145 -2.57 4.13 -15.38
C ARG A 145 -1.22 4.84 -15.42
#